data_AF-A0A955VSV8-F1
#
_entry.id   AF-A0A955VSV8-F1
#
_cell.length_a   1.000
_cell.length_b   1.000
_cell.length_c   1.000
_cell.angle_alpha   90.00
_cell.angle_beta   90.00
_cell.angle_gamma   90.00
#
_symmetry.space_group_name_H-M   'P 1'
#
loop_
_entity.id
_entity.type
_entity.pdbx_description
1 polymer ?
#
loop_
_entity_poly.entity_id
_entity_poly.type
_entity_poly.pdbx_seq_one_letter_code
_entity_poly.pdbx_strand_id
1 'polypeptide(L)'
;MKLSPHFTLAEFTRSETAARRGLPNQPGNLHISRMRALCVQILEPVREHFSVPVTVISGYRSQQVNRAVGGSQTSQHMQGEAADVTVWGYGVADVYNWIAFYSGLDYDQIIHEFGSWVHVSFTERRPNRNMALRAYRHNGTTRYARVYEPLDRDDIA
;
A
#
# COMPACT_ATOMS: atom_id res chain seq x y z
N MET A 1 6.46 8.75 -16.62
CA MET A 1 6.27 9.97 -15.79
C MET A 1 6.72 9.68 -14.37
N LYS A 2 7.52 10.56 -13.75
CA LYS A 2 7.85 10.46 -12.32
C LYS A 2 6.69 10.97 -11.45
N LEU A 3 6.44 10.27 -10.35
CA LEU A 3 5.52 10.68 -9.29
C LEU A 3 6.28 11.43 -8.18
N SER A 4 7.51 11.01 -7.90
CA SER A 4 8.45 11.60 -6.95
C SER A 4 9.89 11.26 -7.39
N PRO A 5 10.95 11.60 -6.63
CA PRO A 5 12.33 11.26 -7.01
C PRO A 5 12.55 9.79 -7.37
N HIS A 6 11.99 8.87 -6.57
CA HIS A 6 12.22 7.42 -6.66
C HIS A 6 11.05 6.59 -7.20
N PHE A 7 9.85 7.17 -7.31
CA PHE A 7 8.66 6.44 -7.76
C PHE A 7 8.11 6.97 -9.09
N THR A 8 7.65 6.06 -9.94
CA THR A 8 7.12 6.36 -11.27
C THR A 8 5.68 5.91 -11.44
N LEU A 9 4.98 6.55 -12.38
CA LEU A 9 3.62 6.17 -12.74
C LEU A 9 3.56 4.72 -13.25
N ALA A 10 4.60 4.28 -13.98
CA ALA A 10 4.65 2.94 -14.55
C ALA A 10 4.64 1.86 -13.46
N GLU A 11 5.39 2.04 -12.38
CA GLU A 11 5.38 1.14 -11.21
C GLU A 11 4.01 1.08 -10.57
N PHE A 12 3.35 2.24 -10.41
CA PHE A 12 2.02 2.31 -9.81
C PHE A 12 0.91 1.72 -10.68
N THR A 13 1.04 1.74 -12.01
CA THR A 13 0.01 1.20 -12.92
C THR A 13 0.28 -0.24 -13.35
N ARG A 14 1.42 -0.82 -12.95
CA ARG A 14 1.76 -2.22 -13.26
C ARG A 14 0.76 -3.15 -12.57
N SER A 15 0.19 -4.07 -13.34
CA SER A 15 -0.68 -5.12 -12.82
C SER A 15 -0.61 -6.35 -13.72
N GLU A 16 -0.12 -7.46 -13.17
CA GLU A 16 -0.07 -8.74 -13.88
C GLU A 16 -1.47 -9.23 -14.24
N THR A 17 -2.44 -9.03 -13.36
CA THR A 17 -3.85 -9.37 -13.65
C THR A 17 -4.39 -8.55 -14.80
N ALA A 18 -4.07 -7.25 -14.87
CA ALA A 18 -4.46 -6.41 -15.99
C ALA A 18 -3.84 -6.91 -17.30
N ALA A 19 -2.53 -7.19 -17.30
CA ALA A 19 -1.82 -7.71 -18.47
C ALA A 19 -2.39 -9.05 -18.95
N ARG A 20 -2.55 -10.02 -18.05
CA ARG A 20 -3.06 -11.36 -18.35
C ARG A 20 -4.49 -11.36 -18.86
N ARG A 21 -5.31 -10.40 -18.41
CA ARG A 21 -6.74 -10.31 -18.78
C ARG A 21 -7.04 -9.22 -19.82
N GLY A 22 -6.03 -8.53 -20.33
CA GLY A 22 -6.21 -7.42 -21.28
C GLY A 22 -7.03 -6.25 -20.73
N LEU A 23 -6.97 -6.01 -19.40
CA LEU A 23 -7.76 -4.94 -18.77
C LEU A 23 -6.99 -3.61 -18.76
N PRO A 24 -7.62 -2.48 -19.09
CA PRO A 24 -6.98 -1.18 -18.97
C PRO A 24 -6.77 -0.81 -17.50
N ASN A 25 -5.57 -0.33 -17.16
CA ASN A 25 -5.21 0.15 -15.83
C ASN A 25 -4.67 1.60 -15.87
N GLN A 26 -5.41 2.50 -16.53
CA GLN A 26 -4.98 3.88 -16.74
C GLN A 26 -5.63 4.83 -15.72
N PRO A 27 -4.83 5.60 -14.97
CA PRO A 27 -5.32 6.60 -14.03
C PRO A 27 -5.62 7.94 -14.72
N GLY A 28 -6.62 8.67 -14.23
CA GLY A 28 -6.81 10.07 -14.57
C GLY A 28 -5.91 11.00 -13.75
N ASN A 29 -5.90 12.29 -14.11
CA ASN A 29 -5.02 13.30 -13.47
C ASN A 29 -5.19 13.38 -11.94
N LEU A 30 -6.43 13.26 -11.44
CA LEU A 30 -6.71 13.28 -9.99
C LEU A 30 -6.16 12.04 -9.27
N HIS A 31 -6.18 10.87 -9.91
CA HIS A 31 -5.52 9.68 -9.34
C HIS A 31 -4.01 9.88 -9.31
N ILE A 32 -3.44 10.48 -10.37
CA ILE A 32 -2.01 10.77 -10.45
C ILE A 32 -1.58 11.74 -9.35
N SER A 33 -2.33 12.82 -9.09
CA SER A 33 -2.00 13.76 -8.02
C SER A 33 -2.02 13.07 -6.64
N ARG A 34 -3.01 12.21 -6.38
CA ARG A 34 -3.09 11.45 -5.13
C ARG A 34 -1.95 10.43 -4.98
N MET A 35 -1.55 9.77 -6.07
CA MET A 35 -0.38 8.89 -6.06
C MET A 35 0.90 9.66 -5.75
N ARG A 36 1.05 10.88 -6.28
CA ARG A 36 2.17 11.76 -5.90
C ARG A 36 2.17 12.08 -4.41
N ALA A 37 1.01 12.43 -3.87
CA ALA A 37 0.86 12.73 -2.44
C ALA A 37 1.26 11.52 -1.58
N LEU A 38 0.77 10.31 -1.91
CA LEU A 38 1.18 9.06 -1.24
C LEU A 38 2.70 8.83 -1.34
N CYS A 39 3.30 9.06 -2.52
CA CYS A 39 4.75 8.90 -2.68
C CYS A 39 5.51 9.87 -1.77
N VAL A 40 5.18 11.16 -1.81
CA VAL A 40 5.90 12.20 -1.07
C VAL A 40 5.70 12.06 0.45
N GLN A 41 4.48 11.78 0.90
CA GLN A 41 4.14 11.78 2.32
C GLN A 41 4.52 10.47 3.02
N ILE A 42 4.57 9.35 2.28
CA ILE A 42 4.78 8.03 2.88
C ILE A 42 5.98 7.31 2.25
N LEU A 43 5.95 7.05 0.94
CA LEU A 43 6.91 6.11 0.35
C LEU A 43 8.34 6.67 0.24
N GLU A 44 8.50 7.97 0.04
CA GLU A 44 9.81 8.63 0.06
C GLU A 44 10.43 8.61 1.48
N PRO A 45 9.69 8.97 2.56
CA PRO A 45 10.17 8.75 3.93
C PRO A 45 10.56 7.30 4.24
N VAL A 46 9.77 6.32 3.78
CA VAL A 46 10.12 4.89 3.92
C VAL A 46 11.43 4.59 3.17
N ARG A 47 11.55 5.07 1.92
CA ARG A 47 12.74 4.87 1.09
C ARG A 47 13.99 5.48 1.72
N GLU A 48 13.86 6.67 2.30
CA GLU A 48 14.95 7.38 2.98
C GLU A 48 15.38 6.66 4.26
N HIS A 49 14.41 6.29 5.12
CA HIS A 49 14.68 5.62 6.38
C HIS A 49 15.45 4.30 6.19
N PHE A 50 14.97 3.44 5.30
CA PHE A 50 15.60 2.14 5.06
C PHE A 50 16.80 2.22 4.11
N SER A 51 16.95 3.33 3.37
CA SER A 51 18.06 3.57 2.43
C SER A 51 18.23 2.48 1.35
N VAL A 52 17.15 1.77 1.02
CA VAL A 52 17.11 0.65 0.06
C VAL A 52 15.86 0.72 -0.81
N PRO A 53 15.83 0.07 -1.98
CA PRO A 53 14.66 0.06 -2.85
C PRO A 53 13.35 -0.36 -2.17
N VAL A 54 12.31 0.46 -2.37
CA VAL A 54 10.92 0.15 -2.05
C VAL A 54 10.24 -0.30 -3.33
N THR A 55 9.78 -1.54 -3.37
CA THR A 55 9.10 -2.11 -4.55
C THR A 55 7.59 -1.92 -4.41
N VAL A 56 6.99 -1.26 -5.40
CA VAL A 56 5.53 -1.20 -5.53
C VAL A 56 5.04 -2.48 -6.22
N ILE A 57 4.36 -3.33 -5.45
CA ILE A 57 3.73 -4.57 -5.93
C ILE A 57 2.42 -4.24 -6.63
N SER A 58 1.65 -3.32 -6.04
CA SER A 58 0.40 -2.84 -6.62
C SER A 58 0.10 -1.41 -6.16
N GLY A 59 0.01 -0.48 -7.11
CA GLY A 59 -0.42 0.90 -6.87
C GLY A 59 -1.89 1.11 -7.26
N TYR A 60 -2.12 1.86 -8.34
CA TYR A 60 -3.45 2.13 -8.87
C TYR A 60 -4.11 0.88 -9.44
N ARG A 61 -5.42 0.75 -9.18
CA ARG A 61 -6.28 -0.27 -9.78
C ARG A 61 -7.51 0.40 -10.40
N SER A 62 -7.72 0.26 -11.70
CA SER A 62 -9.01 0.60 -12.31
C SER A 62 -10.13 -0.25 -11.70
N GLN A 63 -11.38 0.16 -11.84
CA GLN A 63 -12.51 -0.60 -11.30
C GLN A 63 -12.55 -2.04 -11.80
N GLN A 64 -12.19 -2.26 -13.07
CA GLN A 64 -12.15 -3.58 -13.69
C GLN A 64 -11.01 -4.43 -13.11
N VAL A 65 -9.82 -3.85 -12.96
CA VAL A 65 -8.67 -4.53 -12.35
C VAL A 65 -8.94 -4.85 -10.88
N ASN A 66 -9.49 -3.91 -10.11
CA ASN A 66 -9.83 -4.12 -8.71
C ASN A 66 -10.84 -5.26 -8.54
N ARG A 67 -11.89 -5.29 -9.36
CA ARG A 67 -12.85 -6.41 -9.37
C ARG A 67 -12.18 -7.73 -9.74
N ALA A 68 -11.30 -7.73 -10.74
CA ALA A 68 -10.62 -8.94 -11.20
C ALA A 68 -9.69 -9.57 -10.15
N VAL A 69 -9.13 -8.77 -9.24
CA VAL A 69 -8.32 -9.24 -8.10
C VAL A 69 -9.14 -9.48 -6.82
N GLY A 70 -10.47 -9.32 -6.88
CA GLY A 70 -11.35 -9.49 -5.72
C GLY A 70 -11.25 -8.37 -4.68
N GLY A 71 -10.78 -7.18 -5.08
CA GLY A 71 -10.66 -6.03 -4.19
C GLY A 71 -12.00 -5.43 -3.76
N SER A 72 -12.01 -4.76 -2.61
CA SER A 72 -13.19 -4.03 -2.12
C SER A 72 -13.64 -2.94 -3.09
N GLN A 73 -14.96 -2.74 -3.23
CA GLN A 73 -15.55 -1.68 -4.05
C GLN A 73 -15.17 -0.26 -3.57
N THR A 74 -14.77 -0.12 -2.31
CA THR A 74 -14.35 1.15 -1.68
C THR A 74 -12.83 1.26 -1.53
N SER A 75 -12.06 0.41 -2.22
CA SER A 75 -10.60 0.37 -2.13
C SER A 75 -9.93 1.70 -2.49
N GLN A 76 -8.96 2.12 -1.67
CA GLN A 76 -8.15 3.31 -1.93
C GLN A 76 -7.17 3.15 -3.11
N HIS A 77 -6.84 1.92 -3.52
CA HIS A 77 -6.11 1.69 -4.77
C HIS A 77 -6.86 2.26 -5.99
N MET A 78 -8.19 2.21 -5.98
CA MET A 78 -9.01 2.78 -7.06
C MET A 78 -8.99 4.30 -7.08
N GLN A 79 -8.59 4.93 -5.98
CA GLN A 79 -8.49 6.39 -5.86
C GLN A 79 -7.08 6.90 -6.12
N GLY A 80 -6.09 6.01 -6.32
CA GLY A 80 -4.67 6.37 -6.36
C GLY A 80 -4.09 6.73 -5.00
N GLU A 81 -4.74 6.30 -3.91
CA GLU A 81 -4.41 6.68 -2.53
C GLU A 81 -3.72 5.57 -1.75
N ALA A 82 -3.51 4.39 -2.35
CA ALA A 82 -2.89 3.25 -1.67
C ALA A 82 -1.87 2.53 -2.55
N ALA A 83 -0.90 1.90 -1.89
CA ALA A 83 0.09 1.04 -2.49
C ALA A 83 0.35 -0.18 -1.60
N ASP A 84 0.57 -1.32 -2.25
CA ASP A 84 1.11 -2.52 -1.63
C ASP A 84 2.60 -2.57 -1.93
N VAL A 85 3.44 -2.63 -0.89
CA VAL A 85 4.88 -2.46 -1.00
C VAL A 85 5.68 -3.50 -0.22
N THR A 86 6.89 -3.77 -0.71
CA THR A 86 7.97 -4.46 0.02
C THR A 86 9.23 -3.61 0.00
N VAL A 87 10.08 -3.79 1.02
CA VAL A 87 11.34 -3.06 1.15
C VAL A 87 12.48 -4.08 1.10
N TRP A 88 13.44 -3.83 0.22
CA TRP A 88 14.45 -4.83 -0.11
C TRP A 88 15.36 -5.13 1.08
N GLY A 89 15.47 -6.40 1.48
CA GLY A 89 16.30 -6.81 2.62
C GLY A 89 15.65 -6.63 4.01
N TYR A 90 14.40 -6.16 4.08
CA TYR A 90 13.67 -5.98 5.35
C TYR A 90 12.41 -6.85 5.40
N GLY A 91 12.10 -7.36 6.58
CA GLY A 91 10.87 -8.12 6.83
C GLY A 91 9.65 -7.21 6.76
N VAL A 92 8.51 -7.77 6.34
CA VAL A 92 7.23 -7.03 6.25
C VAL A 92 6.83 -6.45 7.60
N ALA A 93 7.05 -7.20 8.68
CA ALA A 93 6.78 -6.76 10.05
C ALA A 93 7.64 -5.55 10.46
N ASP A 94 8.93 -5.54 10.11
CA ASP A 94 9.84 -4.45 10.47
C ASP A 94 9.41 -3.15 9.77
N VAL A 95 9.09 -3.24 8.47
CA VAL A 95 8.60 -2.10 7.69
C VAL A 95 7.26 -1.60 8.23
N TYR A 96 6.33 -2.53 8.48
CA TYR A 96 5.03 -2.22 9.04
C TYR A 96 5.15 -1.51 10.39
N ASN A 97 5.93 -2.07 11.31
CA ASN A 97 6.11 -1.53 12.66
C ASN A 97 6.74 -0.15 12.62
N TRP A 98 7.76 0.05 11.76
CA TRP A 98 8.37 1.34 11.57
C TRP A 98 7.35 2.40 11.14
N ILE A 99 6.60 2.15 10.07
CA ILE A 99 5.59 3.10 9.60
C ILE A 99 4.53 3.33 10.68
N ALA A 100 3.99 2.26 11.27
CA ALA A 100 2.85 2.34 12.17
C ALA A 100 3.15 2.99 13.52
N PHE A 101 4.35 2.76 14.09
CA PHE A 101 4.63 3.07 15.50
C PHE A 101 5.84 3.97 15.74
N TYR A 102 6.77 4.08 14.78
CA TYR A 102 8.05 4.78 15.00
C TYR A 102 8.28 5.96 14.07
N SER A 103 7.62 6.00 12.91
CA SER A 103 7.88 6.99 11.87
C SER A 103 7.28 8.37 12.14
N GLY A 104 6.16 8.42 12.88
CA GLY A 104 5.36 9.64 13.05
C GLY A 104 4.65 10.12 11.77
N LEU A 105 4.61 9.29 10.73
CA LEU A 105 3.93 9.62 9.46
C LEU A 105 2.41 9.61 9.61
N ASP A 106 1.74 10.57 8.98
CA ASP A 106 0.28 10.67 8.98
C ASP A 106 -0.34 9.81 7.87
N TYR A 107 -0.50 8.51 8.11
CA TYR A 107 -1.12 7.59 7.15
C TYR A 107 -2.61 7.38 7.42
N ASP A 108 -3.41 7.09 6.39
CA ASP A 108 -4.83 6.79 6.57
C ASP A 108 -5.02 5.37 7.12
N GLN A 109 -4.43 4.39 6.45
CA GLN A 109 -4.49 2.98 6.82
C GLN A 109 -3.18 2.28 6.47
N ILE A 110 -2.71 1.41 7.35
CA ILE A 110 -1.62 0.47 7.08
C ILE A 110 -2.07 -0.94 7.44
N ILE A 111 -1.76 -1.92 6.60
CA ILE A 111 -2.13 -3.32 6.81
C ILE A 111 -0.91 -4.21 6.61
N HIS A 112 -0.62 -5.02 7.63
CA HIS A 112 0.27 -6.16 7.50
C HIS A 112 -0.50 -7.30 6.80
N GLU A 113 -0.35 -7.43 5.49
CA GLU A 113 -1.14 -8.39 4.69
C GLU A 113 -0.44 -9.74 4.61
N PHE A 114 -0.86 -10.67 5.47
CA PHE A 114 -0.43 -12.07 5.46
C PHE A 114 1.10 -12.29 5.44
N GLY A 115 1.87 -11.36 6.01
CA GLY A 115 3.35 -11.42 5.98
C GLY A 115 3.97 -11.27 4.59
N SER A 116 3.19 -10.91 3.59
CA SER A 116 3.61 -10.89 2.18
C SER A 116 3.99 -9.49 1.70
N TRP A 117 3.27 -8.46 2.15
CA TRP A 117 3.57 -7.05 1.87
C TRP A 117 2.91 -6.13 2.91
N VAL A 118 3.33 -4.87 2.89
CA VAL A 118 2.66 -3.79 3.62
C VAL A 118 1.71 -3.09 2.65
N HIS A 119 0.42 -3.10 2.96
CA HIS A 119 -0.51 -2.15 2.36
C HIS A 119 -0.39 -0.83 3.11
N VAL A 120 -0.28 0.29 2.41
CA VAL A 120 -0.32 1.62 3.02
C VAL A 120 -1.11 2.60 2.17
N SER A 121 -1.91 3.44 2.83
CA SER A 121 -2.71 4.46 2.17
C SER A 121 -2.58 5.83 2.85
N PHE A 122 -2.80 6.87 2.04
CA PHE A 122 -2.76 8.27 2.42
C PHE A 122 -3.85 9.02 1.66
N THR A 123 -4.56 9.95 2.31
CA THR A 123 -5.59 10.75 1.64
C THR A 123 -5.59 12.20 2.10
N GLU A 124 -5.74 13.13 1.16
CA GLU A 124 -5.94 14.56 1.44
C GLU A 124 -7.43 14.93 1.43
N ARG A 125 -8.33 13.97 1.20
CA ARG A 125 -9.78 14.24 1.09
C ARG A 125 -10.46 14.46 2.45
N ARG A 126 -9.81 14.03 3.52
CA ARG A 126 -10.28 14.04 4.91
C ARG A 126 -9.07 13.84 5.84
N PRO A 127 -9.20 14.06 7.16
CA PRO A 127 -8.17 13.64 8.10
C PRO A 127 -7.86 12.15 7.97
N ASN A 128 -6.57 11.81 7.97
CA ASN A 128 -6.09 10.44 7.95
C ASN A 128 -6.48 9.71 9.24
N ARG A 129 -6.93 8.47 9.11
CA ARG A 129 -7.47 7.67 10.23
C ARG A 129 -6.41 7.05 11.13
N ASN A 130 -5.13 7.03 10.71
CA ASN A 130 -4.02 6.41 11.44
C ASN A 130 -4.35 4.98 11.89
N MET A 131 -4.91 4.18 10.97
CA MET A 131 -5.43 2.85 11.28
C MET A 131 -4.44 1.75 10.94
N ALA A 132 -3.76 1.22 11.95
CA ALA A 132 -2.89 0.05 11.86
C ALA A 132 -3.68 -1.27 12.00
N LEU A 133 -3.60 -2.13 10.97
CA LEU A 133 -4.29 -3.42 10.92
C LEU A 133 -3.36 -4.59 10.59
N ARG A 134 -3.79 -5.79 10.95
CA ARG A 134 -3.24 -7.07 10.47
C ARG A 134 -4.32 -7.85 9.75
N ALA A 135 -4.03 -8.35 8.54
CA ALA A 135 -4.91 -9.28 7.84
C ALA A 135 -4.65 -10.72 8.29
N TYR A 136 -5.72 -11.49 8.48
CA TYR A 136 -5.65 -12.91 8.83
C TYR A 136 -6.80 -13.68 8.17
N ARG A 137 -6.65 -15.00 8.05
CA ARG A 137 -7.70 -15.87 7.52
C ARG A 137 -8.52 -16.43 8.68
N HIS A 138 -9.84 -16.37 8.55
CA HIS A 138 -10.77 -16.99 9.48
C HIS A 138 -11.93 -17.62 8.70
N ASN A 139 -12.10 -18.93 8.79
CA ASN A 139 -13.09 -19.71 8.05
C ASN A 139 -13.08 -19.41 6.54
N GLY A 140 -11.89 -19.47 5.92
CA GLY A 140 -11.69 -19.21 4.49
C GLY A 140 -11.80 -17.74 4.04
N THR A 141 -12.24 -16.84 4.93
CA THR A 141 -12.45 -15.42 4.62
C THR A 141 -11.34 -14.56 5.21
N THR A 142 -10.94 -13.50 4.52
CA THR A 142 -10.03 -12.48 5.05
C THR A 142 -10.72 -11.63 6.11
N ARG A 143 -10.09 -11.49 7.28
CA ARG A 143 -10.49 -10.60 8.36
C ARG A 143 -9.33 -9.66 8.71
N TYR A 144 -9.66 -8.56 9.38
CA TYR A 144 -8.69 -7.56 9.80
C TYR A 144 -8.86 -7.27 11.28
N ALA A 145 -7.75 -7.27 12.01
CA ALA A 145 -7.70 -6.88 13.42
C ALA A 145 -6.91 -5.58 13.56
N ARG A 146 -7.32 -4.71 14.48
CA ARG A 146 -6.52 -3.54 14.85
C ARG A 146 -5.28 -3.97 15.61
N VAL A 147 -4.18 -3.29 15.32
CA VAL A 147 -2.89 -3.47 15.97
C VAL A 147 -2.60 -2.20 16.74
N TYR A 148 -2.29 -2.33 18.03
CA TYR A 148 -2.04 -1.20 18.93
C TYR A 148 -0.59 -1.13 19.39
N GLU A 149 0.17 -2.21 19.19
CA GLU A 149 1.57 -2.36 19.56
C GLU A 149 2.34 -3.02 18.41
N PRO A 150 3.65 -2.79 18.30
CA PRO A 150 4.49 -3.44 17.29
C PRO A 150 4.28 -4.96 17.23
N LEU A 151 4.21 -5.50 16.02
CA LEU A 151 4.11 -6.95 15.80
C LEU A 151 5.44 -7.63 16.13
N ASP A 152 5.41 -8.67 16.96
CA ASP A 152 6.57 -9.52 17.17
C ASP A 152 6.85 -10.35 15.91
N ARG A 153 8.13 -10.60 15.64
CA ARG A 153 8.56 -11.39 14.46
C ARG A 153 8.05 -12.83 14.51
N ASP A 154 7.81 -13.36 15.72
CA ASP A 154 7.37 -14.74 15.94
C ASP A 154 5.84 -14.92 15.86
N ASP A 155 5.07 -13.83 15.93
CA ASP A 155 3.59 -13.87 15.89
C ASP A 155 3.01 -14.05 14.47
N ILE A 156 3.87 -14.30 13.48
CA ILE A 156 3.56 -14.21 12.04
C ILE A 156 3.63 -15.59 11.36
N ALA A 157 3.65 -16.67 12.14
CA ALA A 157 3.45 -18.05 11.66
C ALA A 157 1.96 -18.39 11.47
#